data_AF-A0A7S2XLU2-F1
#
_entry.id   AF-A0A7S2XLU2-F1
#
_cell.length_a   1.000
_cell.length_b   1.000
_cell.length_c   1.000
_cell.angle_alpha   90.00
_cell.angle_beta   90.00
_cell.angle_gamma   90.00
#
_symmetry.space_group_name_H-M   'P 1'
#
loop_
_entity.id
_entity.type
_entity.pdbx_description
1 polymer ?
#
loop_
_entity_poly.entity_id
_entity_poly.type
_entity_poly.pdbx_seq_one_letter_code
_entity_poly.pdbx_strand_id
1 'polypeptide(L)'
;MTSYNPMRLSQPQRIRLVQIFSARLVLEVFGGAGAIWGCSEAVGLRNATNVSFWRPLALTVGMIFFYRWVMQVRDYIKHQFEMHEKELQDLAETNSLVLEEYGSTVD
;
A
#
# COMPACT_ATOMS: atom_id res chain seq x y z
N MET A 1 -4.75 32.78 25.37
CA MET A 1 -4.86 31.32 25.56
C MET A 1 -5.66 30.74 24.41
N THR A 2 -4.99 30.44 23.31
CA THR A 2 -5.56 29.78 22.13
C THR A 2 -5.64 28.29 22.44
N SER A 3 -6.84 27.78 22.65
CA SER A 3 -7.10 26.35 22.86
C SER A 3 -6.62 25.59 21.63
N TYR A 4 -5.54 24.83 21.79
CA TYR A 4 -5.05 23.86 20.81
C TYR A 4 -6.19 22.82 20.61
N ASN A 5 -6.54 22.54 19.36
CA ASN A 5 -7.58 21.56 19.00
C ASN A 5 -6.89 20.29 18.45
N PRO A 6 -6.33 19.41 19.30
CA PRO A 6 -5.63 18.22 18.81
C PRO A 6 -6.64 17.11 18.56
N MET A 7 -7.47 17.21 17.52
CA MET A 7 -8.06 16.02 16.88
C MET A 7 -8.83 16.39 15.62
N ARG A 8 -8.12 16.47 14.50
CA ARG A 8 -8.72 16.35 13.17
C ARG A 8 -8.71 14.87 12.75
N LEU A 9 -9.40 14.02 13.51
CA LEU A 9 -9.62 12.64 13.10
C LEU A 9 -10.77 12.57 12.11
N SER A 10 -10.41 12.27 10.86
CA SER A 10 -11.05 11.28 9.99
C SER A 10 -10.91 11.72 8.53
N GLN A 11 -9.86 11.22 7.91
CA GLN A 11 -9.93 10.95 6.49
C GLN A 11 -9.72 9.45 6.33
N PRO A 12 -10.63 8.71 5.67
CA PRO A 12 -10.35 7.34 5.26
C PRO A 12 -9.36 7.32 4.09
N GLN A 13 -8.25 8.08 4.19
CA GLN A 13 -7.15 8.11 3.23
C GLN A 13 -6.62 6.70 2.99
N ARG A 14 -6.53 5.88 4.05
CA ARG A 14 -6.14 4.47 3.98
C ARG A 14 -7.09 3.66 3.08
N ILE A 15 -8.39 3.90 3.14
CA ILE A 15 -9.39 3.20 2.31
C ILE A 15 -9.22 3.59 0.84
N ARG A 16 -9.03 4.89 0.55
CA ARG A 16 -8.79 5.38 -0.81
C ARG A 16 -7.50 4.82 -1.41
N LEU A 17 -6.43 4.75 -0.60
CA LEU A 17 -5.15 4.18 -1.02
C LEU A 17 -5.30 2.70 -1.33
N VAL A 18 -5.92 1.91 -0.44
CA VAL A 18 -6.19 0.48 -0.68
C VAL A 18 -7.05 0.28 -1.93
N GLN A 19 -8.04 1.14 -2.17
CA GLN A 19 -8.88 1.08 -3.37
C GLN A 19 -8.06 1.34 -4.66
N ILE A 20 -7.14 2.31 -4.64
CA ILE A 20 -6.26 2.60 -5.79
C ILE A 20 -5.23 1.48 -5.99
N PHE A 21 -4.63 0.97 -4.91
CA PHE A 21 -3.62 -0.09 -4.98
C PHE A 21 -4.21 -1.44 -5.39
N SER A 22 -5.42 -1.76 -4.93
CA SER A 22 -6.15 -2.98 -5.33
C SER A 22 -6.61 -2.90 -6.78
N ALA A 23 -7.15 -1.74 -7.22
CA ALA A 23 -7.51 -1.54 -8.62
C ALA A 23 -6.29 -1.69 -9.55
N ARG A 24 -5.14 -1.14 -9.17
CA ARG A 24 -3.88 -1.32 -9.93
C ARG A 24 -3.41 -2.77 -9.97
N LEU A 25 -3.50 -3.51 -8.86
CA LEU A 25 -3.18 -4.94 -8.86
C LEU A 25 -4.11 -5.70 -9.83
N VAL A 26 -5.41 -5.43 -9.75
CA VAL A 26 -6.38 -6.15 -10.59
C VAL A 26 -6.18 -5.81 -12.06
N LEU A 27 -5.95 -4.55 -12.41
CA LEU A 27 -5.78 -4.14 -13.81
C LEU A 27 -4.43 -4.59 -14.38
N GLU A 28 -3.32 -4.40 -13.67
CA GLU A 28 -1.98 -4.69 -14.18
C GLU A 28 -1.63 -6.18 -14.09
N VAL A 29 -1.98 -6.85 -12.98
CA VAL A 29 -1.62 -8.26 -12.74
C VAL A 29 -2.67 -9.19 -13.32
N PHE A 30 -3.92 -9.11 -12.87
CA PHE A 30 -4.96 -10.02 -13.33
C PHE A 30 -5.50 -9.66 -14.72
N GLY A 31 -5.68 -8.37 -15.00
CA GLY A 31 -6.10 -7.86 -16.29
C GLY A 31 -5.03 -8.03 -17.36
N GLY A 32 -3.77 -7.74 -17.05
CA GLY A 32 -2.63 -7.95 -17.95
C GLY A 32 -2.40 -9.43 -18.26
N ALA A 33 -2.31 -10.29 -17.24
CA ALA A 33 -2.15 -11.74 -17.44
C ALA A 33 -3.37 -12.36 -18.13
N GLY A 34 -4.58 -11.93 -17.76
CA GLY A 34 -5.84 -12.35 -18.38
C GLY A 34 -5.95 -11.91 -19.84
N ALA A 35 -5.49 -10.72 -20.19
CA ALA A 35 -5.43 -10.25 -21.58
C ALA A 35 -4.42 -11.05 -22.39
N ILE A 36 -3.22 -11.34 -21.87
CA ILE A 36 -2.23 -12.18 -22.56
C ILE A 36 -2.79 -13.59 -22.80
N TRP A 37 -3.45 -14.15 -21.79
CA TRP A 37 -4.07 -15.47 -21.88
C TRP A 37 -5.27 -15.49 -22.86
N GLY A 38 -6.20 -14.53 -22.75
CA GLY A 38 -7.37 -14.43 -23.62
C GLY A 38 -7.04 -14.05 -25.08
N CYS A 39 -6.08 -13.15 -25.30
CA CYS A 39 -5.59 -12.83 -26.65
C CYS A 39 -4.92 -14.04 -27.31
N SER A 40 -4.23 -14.89 -26.55
CA SER A 40 -3.64 -16.13 -27.10
C SER A 40 -4.71 -17.10 -27.63
N GLU A 41 -5.91 -17.06 -27.05
CA GLU A 41 -7.07 -17.85 -27.47
C GLU A 41 -7.78 -17.19 -28.67
N ALA A 42 -8.02 -15.87 -28.62
CA ALA A 42 -8.69 -15.11 -29.67
C ALA A 42 -7.91 -15.05 -31.00
N VAL A 43 -6.58 -15.01 -30.95
CA VAL A 43 -5.71 -15.01 -32.14
C VAL A 43 -5.52 -16.43 -32.71
N GLY A 44 -6.06 -17.47 -32.07
CA GLY A 44 -5.93 -18.86 -32.53
C GLY A 44 -4.51 -19.44 -32.39
N LEU A 45 -3.63 -18.77 -31.65
CA LEU A 45 -2.25 -19.20 -31.38
C LEU A 45 -2.18 -20.38 -30.39
N ARG A 46 -3.27 -20.67 -29.68
CA ARG A 46 -3.40 -21.76 -28.72
C ARG A 46 -3.69 -23.12 -29.39
N ASN A 47 -2.75 -23.60 -30.20
CA ASN A 47 -2.75 -25.00 -30.65
C ASN A 47 -2.23 -25.94 -29.53
N ALA A 48 -2.65 -27.21 -29.56
CA ALA A 48 -2.29 -28.22 -28.54
C ALA A 48 -0.78 -28.36 -28.28
N THR A 49 0.04 -27.99 -29.26
CA THR A 49 1.51 -27.99 -29.21
C THR A 49 2.14 -26.79 -28.52
N ASN A 50 1.52 -25.60 -28.55
CA ASN A 50 2.14 -24.35 -28.05
C ASN A 50 1.51 -23.82 -26.76
N VAL A 51 0.49 -24.50 -26.22
CA VAL A 51 -0.17 -24.09 -24.96
C VAL A 51 0.79 -24.06 -23.76
N SER A 52 1.81 -24.94 -23.75
CA SER A 52 2.85 -24.99 -22.73
C SER A 52 3.81 -23.80 -22.77
N PHE A 53 3.86 -23.02 -23.85
CA PHE A 53 4.66 -21.80 -23.94
C PHE A 53 3.88 -20.57 -23.46
N TRP A 54 2.60 -20.46 -23.82
CA TRP A 54 1.77 -19.31 -23.43
C TRP A 54 1.41 -19.29 -21.94
N ARG A 55 1.30 -20.47 -21.30
CA ARG A 55 1.07 -20.61 -19.86
C ARG A 55 2.17 -19.95 -19.00
N PRO A 56 3.45 -20.33 -19.13
CA PRO A 56 4.52 -19.68 -18.38
C PRO A 56 4.72 -18.23 -18.83
N LEU A 57 4.53 -17.88 -20.10
CA LEU A 57 4.69 -16.49 -20.54
C LEU A 57 3.70 -15.53 -19.84
N ALA A 58 2.41 -15.87 -19.81
CA ALA A 58 1.40 -15.08 -19.11
C ALA A 58 1.69 -15.00 -17.60
N LEU A 59 2.15 -16.12 -17.02
CA LEU A 59 2.51 -16.21 -15.61
C LEU A 59 3.78 -15.39 -15.29
N THR A 60 4.80 -15.42 -16.15
CA THR A 60 6.04 -14.65 -15.98
C THR A 60 5.75 -13.16 -16.04
N VAL A 61 4.95 -12.71 -17.01
CA VAL A 61 4.56 -11.30 -17.08
C VAL A 61 3.75 -10.92 -15.84
N GLY A 62 2.75 -11.72 -15.44
CA GLY A 62 2.01 -11.51 -14.20
C GLY A 62 2.90 -11.46 -12.96
N MET A 63 3.91 -12.34 -12.87
CA MET A 63 4.87 -12.40 -11.76
C MET A 63 5.76 -11.15 -11.68
N ILE A 64 6.24 -10.63 -12.81
CA ILE A 64 7.06 -9.41 -12.82
C ILE A 64 6.26 -8.23 -12.29
N PHE A 65 5.03 -8.04 -12.77
CA PHE A 65 4.16 -6.95 -12.31
C PHE A 65 3.71 -7.16 -10.86
N PHE A 66 3.45 -8.40 -10.44
CA PHE A 66 3.15 -8.75 -9.06
C PHE A 66 4.32 -8.43 -8.12
N TYR A 67 5.54 -8.78 -8.49
CA TYR A 67 6.73 -8.47 -7.71
C TYR A 67 6.90 -6.95 -7.51
N ARG A 68 6.70 -6.17 -8.58
CA ARG A 68 6.76 -4.71 -8.53
C ARG A 68 5.68 -4.13 -7.60
N TRP A 69 4.47 -4.69 -7.63
CA TRP A 69 3.39 -4.30 -6.73
C TRP A 69 3.69 -4.64 -5.26
N VAL A 70 4.25 -5.83 -4.98
CA VAL A 70 4.65 -6.24 -3.62
C VAL A 70 5.70 -5.29 -3.05
N MET A 71 6.70 -4.89 -3.85
CA MET A 71 7.67 -3.88 -3.43
C MET A 71 6.99 -2.56 -3.07
N GLN A 72 6.07 -2.08 -3.90
CA GLN A 72 5.35 -0.83 -3.66
C GLN A 72 4.49 -0.87 -2.38
N VAL A 73 3.86 -2.01 -2.09
CA VAL A 73 3.10 -2.21 -0.85
C VAL A 73 4.01 -2.25 0.36
N ARG A 74 5.16 -2.93 0.27
CA ARG A 74 6.13 -3.02 1.37
C ARG A 74 6.67 -1.65 1.76
N ASP A 75 7.05 -0.83 0.78
CA ASP A 75 7.54 0.53 1.03
C ASP A 75 6.48 1.41 1.69
N TYR A 76 5.23 1.29 1.25
CA TYR A 76 4.11 2.01 1.85
C TYR A 76 3.87 1.59 3.31
N ILE A 77 3.87 0.29 3.60
CA ILE A 77 3.68 -0.22 4.97
C ILE A 77 4.81 0.28 5.88
N LYS A 78 6.06 0.23 5.42
CA LYS A 78 7.22 0.68 6.19
C LYS A 78 7.11 2.16 6.53
N HIS A 79 6.77 3.00 5.55
CA HIS A 79 6.59 4.44 5.77
C HIS A 79 5.45 4.74 6.75
N GLN A 80 4.35 3.98 6.72
CA GLN A 80 3.23 4.19 7.66
C GLN A 80 3.61 3.82 9.09
N PHE A 81 4.42 2.77 9.26
CA PHE A 81 4.92 2.36 10.58
C PHE A 81 5.87 3.40 11.16
N GLU A 82 6.83 3.88 10.36
CA GLU A 82 7.79 4.91 10.78
C GLU A 82 7.14 6.24 11.17
N MET A 83 6.08 6.65 10.47
CA MET A 83 5.34 7.87 10.83
C MET A 83 4.61 7.74 12.16
N HIS A 84 3.98 6.58 12.41
CA HIS A 84 3.27 6.33 13.66
C HIS A 84 4.25 6.24 14.85
N GLU A 85 5.43 5.67 14.66
CA GLU A 85 6.47 5.63 15.69
C GLU A 85 6.93 7.05 16.08
N LYS A 86 7.11 7.95 15.11
CA LYS A 86 7.47 9.35 15.35
C LYS A 86 6.36 10.12 16.08
N GLU A 87 5.10 9.95 15.68
CA GLU A 87 3.97 10.60 16.37
C GLU A 87 3.90 10.20 17.85
N LEU A 88 4.13 8.93 18.17
CA LEU A 88 4.18 8.46 19.55
C LEU A 88 5.35 9.09 20.33
N GLN A 89 6.49 9.25 19.68
CA GLN A 89 7.67 9.86 20.28
C GLN A 89 7.45 11.36 20.58
N ASP A 90 6.86 12.10 19.64
CA ASP A 90 6.53 13.52 19.81
C ASP A 90 5.49 13.72 20.94
N LEU A 91 4.50 12.82 21.02
CA LEU A 91 3.49 12.84 22.09
C LEU A 91 4.09 12.53 23.47
N ALA A 92 5.03 11.58 23.54
CA ALA A 92 5.72 11.26 24.78
C ALA A 92 6.57 12.44 25.29
N GLU A 93 7.31 13.09 24.38
CA GLU A 93 8.10 14.28 24.69
C GLU A 93 7.21 15.44 25.17
N THR A 94 6.13 15.72 24.44
CA THR A 94 5.16 16.77 24.82
C THR A 94 4.56 16.50 26.20
N ASN A 95 4.17 15.25 26.50
CA ASN A 95 3.61 14.90 27.80
C ASN A 95 4.62 15.08 28.93
N SER A 96 5.90 14.74 28.72
CA SER A 96 6.94 14.97 29.75
C SER A 96 7.14 16.45 30.09
N LEU A 97 7.13 17.34 29.08
CA LEU A 97 7.29 18.77 29.28
C LEU A 97 6.12 19.38 30.06
N VAL A 98 4.89 18.96 29.74
CA VAL A 98 3.69 19.42 30.47
C VAL A 98 3.76 18.97 31.93
N LEU A 99 4.16 17.72 32.20
CA LEU A 99 4.26 17.24 33.57
C LEU A 99 5.32 17.99 34.39
N GLU A 100 6.44 18.40 33.78
CA GLU A 100 7.47 19.24 34.40
C GLU A 100 6.95 20.65 34.73
N GLU A 101 6.22 21.29 33.79
CA GLU A 101 5.59 22.59 34.00
C GLU A 101 4.56 22.54 35.15
N TYR A 102 3.68 21.53 35.16
CA TYR A 102 2.70 21.37 36.22
C TYR A 102 3.35 21.14 37.59
N GLY A 103 4.39 20.31 37.69
CA GLY A 103 5.13 20.09 38.94
C GLY A 103 5.69 21.38 39.52
N SER A 104 6.28 22.25 38.69
CA SER A 104 6.85 23.53 39.13
C SER A 104 5.80 24.58 39.55
N THR A 105 4.52 24.41 39.22
CA THR A 105 3.45 25.36 39.59
C THR A 105 2.73 25.01 40.89
N VAL A 106 2.91 23.79 41.39
CA VAL A 106 2.25 23.28 42.60
C VAL A 106 3.13 23.43 43.84
N ASP A 107 4.45 23.60 43.65
CA ASP A 107 5.44 23.94 44.68
C ASP A 107 5.63 25.47 44.82
#